data_AF-N1WBC8-F1
#
_entry.id   AF-N1WBC8-F1
#
_cell.length_a   1.000
_cell.length_b   1.000
_cell.length_c   1.000
_cell.angle_alpha   90.00
_cell.angle_beta   90.00
_cell.angle_gamma   90.00
#
_symmetry.space_group_name_H-M   'P 1'
#
loop_
_entity.id
_entity.type
_entity.pdbx_description
1 polymer ?
#
loop_
_entity_poly.entity_id
_entity_poly.type
_entity_poly.pdbx_seq_one_letter_code
_entity_poly.pdbx_strand_id
1 'polypeptide(L)'
;MVKDSNSKFFIRFLYYTTLVSFLTFPLLGTELDLSQMRDPKTIKEKVNKGYDVNAKRSADGNTVLLAMINMGNDATDKPKLFQILLQAGADPQTKDQWGKSAIEFAERQNNPKVLGLLKHE
;
A
#
# COMPACT_ATOMS: atom_id res chain seq x y z
N MET A 1 24.60 -46.51 -24.68
CA MET A 1 23.42 -45.71 -24.26
C MET A 1 23.81 -44.82 -23.09
N VAL A 2 24.44 -43.67 -23.36
CA VAL A 2 24.79 -42.70 -22.32
C VAL A 2 23.53 -41.90 -22.04
N LYS A 3 23.00 -42.07 -20.83
CA LYS A 3 21.81 -41.41 -20.30
C LYS A 3 21.94 -39.90 -20.53
N ASP A 4 20.99 -39.37 -21.27
CA ASP A 4 20.75 -37.94 -21.49
C ASP A 4 20.24 -37.27 -20.20
N SER A 5 21.07 -37.36 -19.15
CA SER A 5 20.82 -36.82 -17.82
C SER A 5 21.06 -35.32 -17.79
N ASN A 6 21.94 -34.83 -18.67
CA ASN A 6 22.32 -33.43 -18.77
C ASN A 6 21.19 -32.59 -19.39
N SER A 7 20.48 -33.11 -20.40
CA SER A 7 19.34 -32.41 -21.03
C SER A 7 18.18 -32.19 -20.05
N LYS A 8 17.83 -33.19 -19.24
CA LYS A 8 16.78 -33.07 -18.20
C LYS A 8 17.15 -32.08 -17.10
N PHE A 9 18.44 -31.98 -16.78
CA PHE A 9 18.95 -31.01 -15.80
C PHE A 9 18.88 -29.58 -16.36
N PHE A 10 19.24 -29.40 -17.63
CA PHE A 10 19.18 -28.10 -18.31
C PHE A 10 17.75 -27.58 -18.45
N ILE A 11 16.79 -28.44 -18.82
CA ILE A 11 15.37 -28.06 -18.95
C ILE A 11 14.77 -27.69 -17.59
N ARG A 12 15.10 -28.44 -16.53
CA ARG A 12 14.67 -28.10 -15.16
C ARG A 12 15.29 -26.81 -14.67
N PHE A 13 16.56 -26.55 -15.01
CA PHE A 13 17.25 -25.30 -14.69
C PHE A 13 16.62 -24.11 -15.41
N LEU A 14 16.32 -24.24 -16.71
CA LEU A 14 15.60 -23.22 -17.50
C LEU A 14 14.18 -22.97 -16.98
N TYR A 15 13.48 -24.03 -16.56
CA TYR A 15 12.17 -23.89 -15.93
C TYR A 15 12.29 -23.20 -14.57
N TYR A 16 13.32 -23.52 -13.77
CA TYR A 16 13.55 -22.85 -12.48
C TYR A 16 13.93 -21.39 -12.65
N THR A 17 14.78 -21.04 -13.60
CA THR A 17 15.16 -19.64 -13.84
C THR A 17 13.98 -18.84 -14.36
N THR A 18 13.21 -19.35 -15.31
CA THR A 18 12.01 -18.65 -15.82
C THR A 18 10.90 -18.55 -14.77
N LEU A 19 10.66 -19.59 -13.98
CA LEU A 19 9.67 -19.58 -12.89
C LEU A 19 10.08 -18.64 -11.75
N VAL A 20 11.36 -18.61 -11.39
CA VAL A 20 11.89 -17.65 -10.40
C VAL A 20 11.87 -16.23 -10.97
N SER A 21 12.21 -16.01 -12.24
CA SER A 21 12.08 -14.69 -12.87
C SER A 21 10.64 -14.18 -12.88
N PHE A 22 9.64 -15.06 -13.06
CA PHE A 22 8.22 -14.71 -12.99
C PHE A 22 7.75 -14.42 -11.55
N LEU A 23 8.35 -15.07 -10.54
CA LEU A 23 8.10 -14.83 -9.12
C LEU A 23 8.90 -13.64 -8.56
N THR A 24 10.02 -13.28 -9.20
CA THR A 24 10.82 -12.08 -8.96
C THR A 24 10.50 -10.99 -9.98
N PHE A 25 9.30 -10.99 -10.56
CA PHE A 25 8.64 -9.75 -10.98
C PHE A 25 7.92 -9.19 -9.75
N PRO A 26 8.60 -8.54 -8.79
CA PRO A 26 7.88 -7.72 -7.86
C PRO A 26 7.31 -6.56 -8.65
N LEU A 27 6.07 -6.24 -8.30
CA LEU A 27 5.64 -4.87 -8.23
C LEU A 27 5.54 -4.11 -9.59
N LEU A 28 4.48 -4.35 -10.34
CA LEU A 28 3.54 -3.23 -10.55
C LEU A 28 2.47 -3.29 -9.45
N GLY A 29 2.93 -3.38 -8.21
CA GLY A 29 2.17 -2.99 -7.05
C GLY A 29 2.00 -1.51 -7.28
N THR A 30 0.81 -1.12 -7.72
CA THR A 30 0.40 0.24 -7.98
C THR A 30 0.99 1.13 -6.90
N GLU A 31 2.11 1.80 -7.22
CA GLU A 31 2.79 2.62 -6.24
C GLU A 31 1.74 3.63 -5.74
N LEU A 32 1.72 3.86 -4.44
CA LEU A 32 0.81 4.81 -3.82
C LEU A 32 1.14 6.22 -4.35
N ASP A 33 0.56 6.58 -5.48
CA ASP A 33 0.66 7.92 -6.05
C ASP A 33 -0.33 8.85 -5.34
N LEU A 34 0.23 9.63 -4.41
CA LEU A 34 -0.51 10.59 -3.59
C LEU A 34 -1.16 11.70 -4.40
N SER A 35 -0.70 11.97 -5.62
CA SER A 35 -1.37 12.93 -6.52
C SER A 35 -2.77 12.45 -6.89
N GLN A 36 -2.94 11.13 -7.03
CA GLN A 36 -4.19 10.49 -7.43
C GLN A 36 -5.10 10.15 -6.24
N MET A 37 -4.58 10.24 -5.01
CA MET A 37 -5.35 9.95 -3.78
C MET A 37 -6.01 11.20 -3.18
N ARG A 38 -6.06 12.32 -3.92
CA ARG A 38 -6.77 13.54 -3.49
C ARG A 38 -8.27 13.52 -3.76
N ASP A 39 -8.71 12.72 -4.72
CA ASP A 39 -10.12 12.64 -5.13
C ASP A 39 -10.79 11.36 -4.56
N PRO A 40 -11.91 11.50 -3.81
CA PRO A 40 -12.69 10.37 -3.31
C PRO A 40 -13.10 9.34 -4.38
N LYS A 41 -13.38 9.77 -5.61
CA LYS A 41 -13.76 8.89 -6.71
C LYS A 41 -12.59 8.00 -7.12
N THR A 42 -11.41 8.59 -7.31
CA THR A 42 -10.20 7.87 -7.69
C THR A 42 -9.79 6.85 -6.62
N ILE A 43 -9.93 7.19 -5.33
CA ILE A 43 -9.70 6.22 -4.24
C ILE A 43 -10.66 5.04 -4.36
N LYS A 44 -11.96 5.29 -4.50
CA LYS A 44 -12.96 4.22 -4.63
C LYS A 44 -12.68 3.31 -5.81
N GLU A 45 -12.34 3.88 -6.96
CA GLU A 45 -12.00 3.10 -8.15
C GLU A 45 -10.76 2.23 -7.94
N LYS A 46 -9.72 2.75 -7.27
CA LYS A 46 -8.51 1.99 -6.93
C LYS A 46 -8.83 0.84 -5.96
N VAL A 47 -9.56 1.12 -4.88
CA VAL A 47 -9.99 0.08 -3.92
C VAL A 47 -10.79 -1.00 -4.64
N ASN A 48 -11.73 -0.64 -5.51
CA ASN A 48 -12.52 -1.60 -6.29
C ASN A 48 -11.67 -2.44 -7.26
N LYS A 49 -10.51 -1.94 -7.68
CA LYS A 49 -9.53 -2.67 -8.50
C LYS A 49 -8.60 -3.58 -7.68
N GLY A 50 -8.85 -3.74 -6.39
CA GLY A 50 -8.05 -4.59 -5.50
C GLY A 50 -6.80 -3.89 -4.95
N TYR A 51 -6.80 -2.56 -4.91
CA TYR A 51 -5.74 -1.81 -4.24
C TYR A 51 -5.69 -2.18 -2.75
N ASP A 52 -4.53 -2.64 -2.28
CA ASP A 52 -4.29 -2.88 -0.87
C ASP A 52 -4.14 -1.55 -0.12
N VAL A 53 -5.17 -1.19 0.65
CA VAL A 53 -5.23 0.03 1.44
C VAL A 53 -4.21 0.08 2.59
N ASN A 54 -3.62 -1.05 2.95
CA ASN A 54 -2.56 -1.14 3.96
C ASN A 54 -1.16 -1.27 3.35
N ALA A 55 -1.06 -1.21 2.01
CA ALA A 55 0.21 -1.24 1.32
C ALA A 55 1.11 -0.09 1.78
N LYS A 56 2.39 -0.43 1.96
CA LYS A 56 3.44 0.53 2.31
C LYS A 56 4.08 1.05 1.04
N ARG A 57 4.18 2.37 0.91
CA ARG A 57 4.88 3.02 -0.19
C ARG A 57 6.38 2.72 -0.11
N SER A 58 7.00 2.41 -1.24
CA SER A 58 8.43 2.02 -1.25
C SER A 58 9.39 3.12 -0.82
N ALA A 59 9.03 4.40 -1.03
CA ALA A 59 9.92 5.53 -0.77
C ALA A 59 10.05 5.88 0.72
N ASP A 60 9.00 5.69 1.52
CA ASP A 60 8.97 6.08 2.94
C ASP A 60 8.31 5.05 3.86
N GLY A 61 7.81 3.94 3.32
CA GLY A 61 7.04 2.95 4.07
C GLY A 61 5.66 3.44 4.51
N ASN A 62 5.20 4.61 4.08
CA ASN A 62 3.93 5.15 4.53
C ASN A 62 2.75 4.36 3.94
N THR A 63 1.73 4.15 4.76
CA THR A 63 0.41 3.74 4.28
C THR A 63 -0.35 4.93 3.70
N VAL A 64 -1.44 4.66 2.97
CA VAL A 64 -2.32 5.72 2.43
C VAL A 64 -2.88 6.63 3.51
N LEU A 65 -3.27 6.08 4.67
CA LEU A 65 -3.76 6.84 5.81
C LEU A 65 -2.68 7.78 6.34
N LEU A 66 -1.47 7.28 6.51
CA LEU A 66 -0.35 8.08 7.03
C LEU A 66 0.05 9.19 6.06
N ALA A 67 0.12 8.88 4.76
CA ALA A 67 0.43 9.85 3.75
C ALA A 67 -0.61 10.98 3.69
N MET A 68 -1.90 10.66 3.87
CA MET A 68 -2.94 11.67 3.95
C MET A 68 -2.80 12.59 5.17
N ILE A 69 -2.32 12.09 6.31
CA ILE A 69 -2.06 12.95 7.47
C ILE A 69 -1.00 14.00 7.13
N ASN A 70 0.06 13.58 6.42
CA ASN A 70 1.15 14.45 5.99
C ASN A 70 0.77 15.40 4.83
N MET A 71 -0.26 15.08 4.06
CA MET A 71 -0.83 16.02 3.08
C MET A 71 -1.46 17.18 3.85
N GLY A 72 -1.09 18.42 3.49
CA GLY A 72 -1.58 19.64 4.14
C GLY A 72 -3.11 19.72 4.23
N ASN A 73 -3.61 20.67 5.02
CA ASN A 73 -5.05 20.85 5.26
C ASN A 73 -5.86 21.33 4.04
N ASP A 74 -5.21 21.54 2.90
CA ASP A 74 -5.80 22.10 1.69
C ASP A 74 -6.78 21.14 0.97
N ALA A 75 -6.82 19.87 1.39
CA ALA A 75 -7.78 18.91 0.86
C ALA A 75 -9.15 19.09 1.54
N THR A 76 -10.06 19.82 0.88
CA THR A 76 -11.45 20.06 1.32
C THR A 76 -12.20 18.76 1.65
N ASP A 77 -11.84 17.66 0.98
CA ASP A 77 -12.47 16.35 1.13
C ASP A 77 -11.71 15.36 2.04
N LYS A 78 -10.68 15.82 2.78
CA LYS A 78 -9.84 14.95 3.64
C LYS A 78 -10.64 14.02 4.56
N PRO A 79 -11.70 14.46 5.27
CA PRO A 79 -12.52 13.58 6.09
C PRO A 79 -13.22 12.46 5.30
N LYS A 80 -13.69 12.76 4.09
CA LYS A 80 -14.39 11.80 3.23
C LYS A 80 -13.43 10.74 2.68
N LEU A 81 -12.20 11.15 2.37
CA LEU A 81 -11.13 10.22 1.99
C LEU A 81 -10.80 9.25 3.13
N PHE A 82 -10.69 9.75 4.38
CA PHE A 82 -10.46 8.89 5.55
C PHE A 82 -11.58 7.86 5.71
N GLN A 83 -12.84 8.30 5.62
CA GLN A 83 -13.98 7.39 5.71
C GLN A 83 -13.95 6.29 4.66
N ILE A 84 -13.68 6.63 3.39
CA ILE A 84 -13.63 5.63 2.30
C ILE A 84 -12.52 4.59 2.56
N LEU A 85 -11.35 5.03 3.00
CA LEU A 85 -10.23 4.14 3.25
C LEU A 85 -10.47 3.26 4.47
N LEU A 86 -10.99 3.81 5.57
CA LEU A 86 -11.35 3.05 6.76
C LEU A 86 -12.44 2.01 6.45
N GLN A 87 -13.48 2.40 5.69
CA GLN A 87 -14.52 1.48 5.20
C GLN A 87 -13.97 0.39 4.29
N ALA A 88 -12.87 0.67 3.58
CA ALA A 88 -12.15 -0.30 2.76
C ALA A 88 -11.21 -1.22 3.57
N GLY A 89 -11.16 -1.08 4.89
CA GLY A 89 -10.32 -1.90 5.78
C GLY A 89 -8.90 -1.34 5.98
N ALA A 90 -8.68 -0.05 5.76
CA ALA A 90 -7.41 0.58 6.09
C ALA A 90 -7.23 0.57 7.61
N ASP A 91 -6.14 -0.04 8.09
CA ASP A 91 -5.81 -0.14 9.49
C ASP A 91 -5.00 1.08 9.93
N PRO A 92 -5.56 1.95 10.79
CA PRO A 92 -4.88 3.15 11.26
C PRO A 92 -3.70 2.85 12.21
N GLN A 93 -3.54 1.61 12.67
CA GLN A 93 -2.41 1.13 13.46
C GLN A 93 -1.28 0.55 12.62
N THR A 94 -1.44 0.38 11.31
CA THR A 94 -0.35 -0.08 10.44
C THR A 94 0.84 0.88 10.54
N LYS A 95 2.00 0.32 10.91
CA LYS A 95 3.23 1.09 11.13
C LYS A 95 4.02 1.25 9.83
N ASP A 96 4.55 2.44 9.62
CA ASP A 96 5.53 2.73 8.57
C ASP A 96 6.90 2.08 8.86
N GLN A 97 7.92 2.43 8.05
CA GLN A 97 9.28 1.92 8.24
C GLN A 97 9.98 2.45 9.50
N TRP A 98 9.50 3.56 10.06
CA TRP A 98 9.99 4.17 11.28
C TRP A 98 9.23 3.70 12.52
N GLY A 99 8.32 2.73 12.35
CA GLY A 99 7.51 2.17 13.42
C GLY A 99 6.38 3.08 13.87
N LYS A 100 5.95 4.03 13.03
CA LYS A 100 4.90 5.00 13.33
C LYS A 100 3.59 4.69 12.60
N SER A 101 2.48 4.74 13.32
CA SER A 101 1.14 4.56 12.77
C SER A 101 0.44 5.89 12.45
N ALA A 102 -0.70 5.81 11.75
CA ALA A 102 -1.51 6.99 11.45
C ALA A 102 -2.05 7.65 12.73
N ILE A 103 -2.47 6.85 13.72
CA ILE A 103 -2.92 7.36 15.02
C ILE A 103 -1.78 8.10 15.74
N GLU A 104 -0.60 7.49 15.83
CA GLU A 104 0.54 8.10 16.52
C GLU A 104 0.95 9.43 15.86
N PHE A 105 0.88 9.54 14.54
CA PHE A 105 1.11 10.79 13.84
C PHE A 105 0.05 11.85 14.12
N ALA A 106 -1.23 11.47 14.10
CA ALA A 106 -2.33 12.38 14.40
C ALA A 106 -2.27 12.89 15.86
N GLU A 107 -1.82 12.05 16.80
CA GLU A 107 -1.58 12.43 18.20
C GLU A 107 -0.44 13.42 18.32
N ARG A 108 0.68 13.18 17.62
CA ARG A 108 1.83 14.10 17.61
C ARG A 108 1.52 15.46 16.98
N GLN A 109 0.67 15.51 15.96
CA GLN A 109 0.23 16.76 15.34
C GLN A 109 -0.84 17.50 16.16
N ASN A 110 -1.32 16.92 17.27
CA ASN A 110 -2.42 17.43 18.06
C ASN A 110 -3.64 17.78 17.19
N ASN A 111 -4.00 16.88 16.26
CA ASN A 111 -5.09 17.08 15.30
C ASN A 111 -6.34 16.28 15.74
N PRO A 112 -7.20 16.84 16.61
CA PRO A 112 -8.34 16.13 17.17
C PRO A 112 -9.36 15.70 16.11
N LYS A 113 -9.44 16.44 14.98
CA LYS A 113 -10.35 16.10 13.89
C LYS A 113 -9.93 14.80 13.19
N VAL A 114 -8.65 14.65 12.89
CA VAL A 114 -8.12 13.40 12.30
C VAL A 114 -8.18 12.25 13.31
N LEU A 115 -7.85 12.51 14.58
CA LEU A 115 -7.97 11.49 15.63
C LEU A 115 -9.40 10.99 15.79
N GLY A 116 -10.38 11.89 15.76
CA GLY A 116 -11.78 11.53 15.79
C GLY A 116 -12.17 10.63 14.63
N LEU A 117 -11.64 10.86 13.44
CA LEU A 117 -11.89 10.01 12.27
C LEU A 117 -11.22 8.63 12.37
N LEU A 118 -10.00 8.56 12.91
CA LEU A 118 -9.24 7.30 13.02
C LEU A 118 -9.70 6.40 14.17
N LYS A 119 -10.28 6.98 15.23
CA LYS A 119 -10.73 6.25 16.44
C LYS A 119 -12.21 5.86 16.40
N HIS A 120 -12.99 6.44 15.49
CA HIS A 120 -14.38 6.02 15.27
C HIS A 120 -14.40 4.92 14.20
N GLU A 121 -14.58 3.67 14.64
CA GLU A 121 -14.97 2.52 13.82
C GLU A 121 -16.49 2.41 13.70
#